data_AF-A0A6J1W3K1-F1
#
_entry.id   AF-A0A6J1W3K1-F1
#
_cell.length_a   1.000
_cell.length_b   1.000
_cell.length_c   1.000
_cell.angle_alpha   90.00
_cell.angle_beta   90.00
_cell.angle_gamma   90.00
#
_symmetry.space_group_name_H-M   'P 1'
#
loop_
_entity.id
_entity.type
_entity.pdbx_description
1 polymer ?
#
loop_
_entity_poly.entity_id
_entity_poly.type
_entity_poly.pdbx_seq_one_letter_code
_entity_poly.pdbx_strand_id
1 'polypeptide(L)'
;MTATAYQTQGGSGNYLHVAITSTEIKAGDNLPVNFNVRGNANSLNQIKYFTYLILTKGKIFKVGRQPRGEGQNLVTMNLRITPDLIPAFRFVAYYQVGNNEIVADSVWVDVKDTCMGTVSQPSQYTFRIWDTIEKSDFGCTAGGGQNNLGVFEDAGLALTTSTNLNTKQRSVATCPQPTNRRRRSSVLLLDSKASKGMWQIMKFLFTLR
;
A
#
# COMPACT_ATOMS: atom_id res chain seq x y z
N MET A 1 -12.06 10.59 14.18
CA MET A 1 -11.10 10.57 13.06
C MET A 1 -11.37 11.80 12.22
N THR A 2 -10.35 12.59 11.92
CA THR A 2 -10.45 13.75 11.03
C THR A 2 -9.68 13.43 9.77
N ALA A 3 -10.37 13.33 8.64
CA ALA A 3 -9.72 13.14 7.35
C ALA A 3 -9.19 14.48 6.86
N THR A 4 -7.89 14.55 6.55
CA THR A 4 -7.27 15.72 5.93
C THR A 4 -6.93 15.42 4.48
N ALA A 5 -7.16 16.38 3.60
CA ALA A 5 -6.77 16.26 2.20
C ALA A 5 -5.24 16.32 2.05
N TYR A 6 -4.75 15.66 0.99
CA TYR A 6 -3.34 15.66 0.62
C TYR A 6 -2.84 17.09 0.36
N GLN A 7 -1.74 17.45 1.02
CA GLN A 7 -1.09 18.75 0.91
C GLN A 7 0.02 18.68 -0.15
N THR A 8 -0.22 19.30 -1.31
CA THR A 8 0.75 19.36 -2.41
C THR A 8 1.93 20.25 -2.05
N GLN A 9 3.13 19.92 -2.55
CA GLN A 9 4.33 20.71 -2.27
C GLN A 9 4.18 22.14 -2.80
N GLY A 10 4.28 23.13 -1.91
CA GLY A 10 4.13 24.54 -2.27
C GLY A 10 2.74 24.92 -2.83
N GLY A 11 1.70 24.11 -2.63
CA GLY A 11 0.36 24.39 -3.17
C GLY A 11 0.24 24.22 -4.69
N SER A 12 1.10 23.39 -5.29
CA SER A 12 1.15 23.16 -6.75
C SER A 12 -0.15 22.66 -7.37
N GLY A 13 -1.02 22.01 -6.60
CA GLY A 13 -2.23 21.35 -7.10
C GLY A 13 -1.93 20.10 -7.95
N ASN A 14 -0.71 19.58 -7.89
CA ASN A 14 -0.29 18.34 -8.55
C ASN A 14 -0.56 17.12 -7.64
N TYR A 15 -1.29 16.14 -8.15
CA TYR A 15 -1.71 14.94 -7.43
C TYR A 15 -1.40 13.69 -8.23
N LEU A 16 -1.02 12.64 -7.49
CA LEU A 16 -0.97 11.26 -7.94
C LEU A 16 -2.02 10.48 -7.17
N HIS A 17 -2.76 9.62 -7.84
CA HIS A 17 -3.60 8.63 -7.19
C HIS A 17 -3.37 7.26 -7.81
N VAL A 18 -2.88 6.31 -7.00
CA VAL A 18 -2.74 4.92 -7.40
C VAL A 18 -4.00 4.17 -7.00
N ALA A 19 -4.66 3.56 -7.98
CA ALA A 19 -5.88 2.80 -7.77
C ALA A 19 -5.68 1.32 -8.14
N ILE A 20 -6.12 0.45 -7.24
CA ILE A 20 -6.15 -1.00 -7.41
C ILE A 20 -7.61 -1.43 -7.23
N THR A 21 -8.25 -1.89 -8.29
CA THR A 21 -9.69 -2.17 -8.31
C THR A 21 -10.03 -3.63 -8.01
N SER A 22 -9.09 -4.56 -8.17
CA SER A 22 -9.33 -5.98 -7.94
C SER A 22 -9.50 -6.28 -6.45
N THR A 23 -10.50 -7.10 -6.14
CA THR A 23 -10.76 -7.65 -4.80
C THR A 23 -10.29 -9.09 -4.73
N GLU A 24 -10.01 -9.58 -3.51
CA GLU A 24 -9.62 -10.98 -3.26
C GLU A 24 -8.42 -11.49 -4.07
N ILE A 25 -7.35 -10.70 -4.12
CA ILE A 25 -6.14 -10.96 -4.91
C ILE A 25 -5.43 -12.23 -4.44
N LYS A 26 -5.01 -13.09 -5.38
CA LYS A 26 -4.30 -14.35 -5.13
C LYS A 26 -2.94 -14.37 -5.83
N ALA A 27 -2.04 -15.19 -5.31
CA ALA A 27 -0.79 -15.49 -6.01
C ALA A 27 -1.10 -16.12 -7.37
N GLY A 28 -0.43 -15.63 -8.42
CA GLY A 28 -0.67 -16.00 -9.81
C GLY A 28 -1.52 -14.99 -10.60
N ASP A 29 -2.27 -14.11 -9.92
CA ASP A 29 -3.10 -13.11 -10.58
C ASP A 29 -2.26 -12.03 -11.26
N ASN A 30 -2.84 -11.43 -12.31
CA ASN A 30 -2.30 -10.21 -12.93
C ASN A 30 -3.17 -9.03 -12.50
N LEU A 31 -2.62 -8.20 -11.62
CA LEU A 31 -3.30 -7.07 -11.00
C LEU A 31 -3.13 -5.81 -11.85
N PRO A 32 -4.21 -5.22 -12.41
CA PRO A 32 -4.13 -3.92 -13.05
C PRO A 32 -3.98 -2.82 -11.97
N VAL A 33 -2.89 -2.07 -12.07
CA VAL A 33 -2.57 -0.91 -11.22
C VAL A 33 -2.73 0.36 -12.06
N ASN A 34 -3.64 1.24 -11.65
CA ASN A 34 -3.94 2.47 -12.36
C ASN A 34 -3.22 3.66 -11.70
N PHE A 35 -2.43 4.39 -12.49
CA PHE A 35 -1.81 5.64 -12.12
C PHE A 35 -2.67 6.78 -12.67
N ASN A 36 -3.32 7.53 -11.78
CA ASN A 36 -4.11 8.70 -12.12
C ASN A 36 -3.35 9.96 -11.74
N VAL A 37 -3.17 10.87 -12.69
CA VAL A 37 -2.56 12.18 -12.42
C VAL A 37 -3.57 13.30 -12.58
N ARG A 38 -3.47 14.31 -11.72
CA ARG A 38 -4.27 15.53 -11.80
C ARG A 38 -3.38 16.72 -11.44
N GLY A 39 -3.46 17.80 -12.21
CA GLY A 39 -2.66 18.99 -11.95
C GLY A 39 -2.65 19.96 -13.12
N ASN A 40 -1.69 20.88 -13.11
CA ASN A 40 -1.50 21.84 -14.19
C ASN A 40 -0.95 21.14 -15.44
N ALA A 41 -1.50 21.43 -16.62
CA ALA A 41 -1.04 20.88 -17.91
C ALA A 41 0.48 21.06 -18.14
N ASN A 42 1.03 22.21 -17.76
CA ASN A 42 2.47 22.48 -17.89
C ASN A 42 3.32 21.53 -17.04
N SER A 43 2.85 21.21 -15.83
CA SER A 43 3.48 20.25 -14.93
C SER A 43 3.32 18.82 -15.46
N LEU A 44 2.11 18.45 -15.89
CA LEU A 44 1.79 17.10 -16.36
C LEU A 44 2.55 16.74 -17.63
N ASN A 45 2.78 17.68 -18.54
CA ASN A 45 3.54 17.42 -19.78
C ASN A 45 5.01 17.10 -19.53
N GLN A 46 5.55 17.43 -18.35
CA GLN A 46 6.94 17.09 -17.99
C GLN A 46 7.09 15.65 -17.46
N ILE A 47 5.99 14.98 -17.13
CA ILE A 47 6.01 13.65 -16.51
C ILE A 47 6.20 12.56 -17.58
N LYS A 48 7.39 11.96 -17.61
CA LYS A 48 7.77 10.90 -18.55
C LYS A 48 7.56 9.48 -18.02
N TYR A 49 7.66 9.30 -16.70
CA TYR A 49 7.52 8.00 -16.07
C TYR A 49 7.11 8.15 -14.60
N PHE A 50 6.47 7.11 -14.08
CA PHE A 50 6.27 6.89 -12.65
C PHE A 50 7.33 5.93 -12.14
N THR A 51 7.92 6.22 -10.99
CA THR A 51 8.75 5.25 -10.26
C THR A 51 7.87 4.58 -9.22
N TYR A 52 7.90 3.25 -9.15
CA TYR A 52 7.16 2.50 -8.13
C TYR A 52 8.07 1.56 -7.35
N LEU A 53 7.71 1.34 -6.10
CA LEU A 53 8.33 0.42 -5.17
C LEU A 53 7.26 -0.52 -4.62
N ILE A 54 7.61 -1.80 -4.55
CA ILE A 54 6.81 -2.82 -3.89
C ILE A 54 7.52 -3.16 -2.58
N LEU A 55 6.84 -2.91 -1.48
CA LEU A 55 7.32 -3.20 -0.14
C LEU A 55 6.57 -4.41 0.41
N THR A 56 7.27 -5.37 0.97
CA THR A 56 6.66 -6.47 1.72
C THR A 56 7.58 -6.85 2.86
N LYS A 57 7.01 -7.24 4.01
CA LYS A 57 7.77 -7.72 5.18
C LYS A 57 8.84 -6.70 5.64
N GLY A 58 8.52 -5.40 5.53
CA GLY A 58 9.41 -4.30 5.89
C GLY A 58 10.61 -4.07 4.96
N LYS A 59 10.62 -4.65 3.74
CA LYS A 59 11.73 -4.51 2.78
C LYS A 59 11.24 -4.09 1.41
N ILE A 60 12.11 -3.43 0.65
CA ILE A 60 11.90 -3.18 -0.79
C ILE A 60 12.10 -4.50 -1.52
N PHE A 61 11.01 -5.06 -2.04
CA PHE A 61 11.02 -6.30 -2.81
C PHE A 61 11.36 -6.05 -4.28
N LYS A 62 10.77 -5.01 -4.86
CA LYS A 62 10.98 -4.66 -6.25
C LYS A 62 10.85 -3.16 -6.48
N VAL A 63 11.66 -2.64 -7.39
CA VAL A 63 11.55 -1.27 -7.91
C VAL A 63 11.38 -1.34 -9.41
N GLY A 64 10.55 -0.46 -9.97
CA GLY A 64 10.36 -0.38 -11.40
C GLY A 64 9.94 1.01 -11.86
N ARG A 65 9.84 1.15 -13.18
CA ARG A 65 9.35 2.37 -13.83
C ARG A 65 8.21 2.03 -14.77
N GLN A 66 7.19 2.87 -14.74
CA GLN A 66 6.08 2.82 -15.69
C GLN A 66 6.16 4.06 -16.59
N PRO A 67 6.40 3.91 -17.91
CA PRO A 67 6.39 5.03 -18.82
C PRO A 67 5.00 5.65 -18.94
N ARG A 68 4.96 6.94 -19.23
CA ARG A 68 3.75 7.71 -19.48
C ARG A 68 3.90 8.47 -20.79
N GLY A 69 2.93 8.29 -21.70
CA GLY A 69 2.80 9.11 -22.90
C GLY A 69 2.18 10.48 -22.59
N GLU A 70 2.48 11.47 -23.42
CA GLU A 70 1.91 12.81 -23.30
C GLU A 70 0.38 12.76 -23.44
N GLY A 71 -0.33 13.60 -22.68
CA GLY A 71 -1.80 13.62 -22.63
C GLY A 71 -2.46 12.45 -21.87
N GLN A 72 -1.72 11.42 -21.47
CA GLN A 72 -2.28 10.31 -20.67
C GLN A 72 -2.48 10.74 -19.21
N ASN A 73 -3.73 10.96 -18.80
CA ASN A 73 -4.05 11.22 -17.39
C ASN A 73 -4.21 9.94 -16.57
N LEU A 74 -4.50 8.82 -17.23
CA LEU A 74 -4.60 7.49 -16.65
C LEU A 74 -3.64 6.57 -17.40
N VAL A 75 -2.76 5.91 -16.66
CA VAL A 75 -1.86 4.88 -17.17
C VAL A 75 -2.07 3.60 -16.37
N THR A 76 -2.24 2.46 -17.04
CA THR A 76 -2.44 1.16 -16.37
C THR A 76 -1.21 0.27 -16.57
N MET A 77 -0.75 -0.34 -15.48
CA MET A 77 0.32 -1.35 -15.49
C MET A 77 -0.24 -2.67 -14.97
N ASN A 78 0.19 -3.80 -15.55
CA ASN A 78 -0.13 -5.11 -15.02
C ASN A 78 0.99 -5.61 -14.10
N LEU A 79 0.65 -5.84 -12.83
CA LEU A 79 1.54 -6.41 -11.83
C LEU A 79 1.20 -7.88 -11.61
N ARG A 80 2.14 -8.78 -11.92
CA ARG A 80 1.98 -10.21 -11.61
C ARG A 80 2.25 -10.47 -10.14
N ILE A 81 1.30 -11.08 -9.44
CA ILE A 81 1.38 -11.36 -8.00
C ILE A 81 2.11 -12.69 -7.78
N THR A 82 3.25 -12.65 -7.09
CA THR A 82 4.02 -13.85 -6.71
C THR A 82 3.74 -14.26 -5.26
N PRO A 83 3.98 -15.53 -4.88
CA PRO A 83 3.81 -15.98 -3.50
C PRO A 83 4.62 -15.19 -2.47
N ASP A 84 5.71 -14.54 -2.88
CA ASP A 84 6.56 -13.72 -2.00
C ASP A 84 5.84 -12.50 -1.42
N LEU A 85 4.80 -12.03 -2.11
CA LEU A 85 3.96 -10.89 -1.72
C LEU A 85 2.88 -11.26 -0.68
N ILE A 86 2.77 -12.55 -0.32
CA ILE A 86 1.92 -13.01 0.76
C ILE A 86 2.57 -12.61 2.10
N PRO A 87 1.80 -12.09 3.07
CA PRO A 87 0.33 -11.97 3.09
C PRO A 87 -0.19 -10.62 2.59
N ALA A 88 0.66 -9.60 2.53
CA ALA A 88 0.32 -8.28 2.05
C ALA A 88 1.56 -7.56 1.50
N PHE A 89 1.32 -6.54 0.70
CA PHE A 89 2.37 -5.64 0.21
C PHE A 89 1.88 -4.20 0.16
N ARG A 90 2.82 -3.25 0.23
CA ARG A 90 2.56 -1.84 -0.10
C ARG A 90 3.07 -1.54 -1.49
N PHE A 91 2.26 -0.83 -2.25
CA PHE A 91 2.64 -0.24 -3.52
C PHE A 91 2.83 1.26 -3.31
N VAL A 92 4.07 1.74 -3.39
CA VAL A 92 4.40 3.16 -3.28
C VAL A 92 4.82 3.65 -4.66
N ALA A 93 4.24 4.74 -5.13
CA ALA A 93 4.62 5.33 -6.40
C ALA A 93 4.79 6.84 -6.30
N TYR A 94 5.68 7.39 -7.13
CA TYR A 94 5.87 8.82 -7.22
C TYR A 94 6.30 9.24 -8.64
N TYR A 95 6.09 10.52 -8.93
CA TYR A 95 6.70 11.20 -10.07
C TYR A 95 7.36 12.50 -9.60
N GLN A 96 8.22 13.05 -10.46
CA GLN A 96 8.87 14.32 -10.22
C GLN A 96 8.49 15.34 -11.31
N VAL A 97 8.37 16.61 -10.93
CA VAL A 97 8.12 17.74 -11.84
C VAL A 97 9.24 18.76 -11.66
N GLY A 98 9.82 19.22 -12.78
CA GLY A 98 10.87 20.26 -12.78
C GLY A 98 12.10 19.95 -11.90
N ASN A 99 12.37 18.67 -11.61
CA ASN A 99 13.42 18.20 -10.69
C ASN A 99 13.38 18.79 -9.27
N ASN A 100 12.25 19.39 -8.87
CA ASN A 100 12.13 20.09 -7.60
C ASN A 100 10.94 19.59 -6.76
N GLU A 101 9.85 19.22 -7.43
CA GLU A 101 8.65 18.69 -6.77
C GLU A 101 8.59 17.17 -6.91
N ILE A 102 8.28 16.50 -5.81
CA ILE A 102 7.93 15.07 -5.78
C ILE A 102 6.46 14.95 -5.36
N VAL A 103 5.69 14.19 -6.12
CA VAL A 103 4.30 13.85 -5.78
C VAL A 103 4.21 12.34 -5.66
N ALA A 104 3.69 11.86 -4.54
CA ALA A 104 3.66 10.45 -4.20
C ALA A 104 2.27 10.01 -3.74
N ASP A 105 1.99 8.72 -3.92
CA ASP A 105 0.84 8.04 -3.33
C ASP A 105 1.24 6.61 -2.95
N SER A 106 0.50 6.01 -2.01
CA SER A 106 0.72 4.63 -1.60
C SER A 106 -0.59 3.89 -1.34
N VAL A 107 -0.59 2.59 -1.58
CA VAL A 107 -1.72 1.70 -1.31
C VAL A 107 -1.21 0.43 -0.63
N TRP A 108 -1.87 0.01 0.44
CA TRP A 108 -1.68 -1.30 1.05
C TRP A 108 -2.66 -2.31 0.47
N VAL A 109 -2.16 -3.49 0.12
CA VAL A 109 -2.92 -4.53 -0.60
C VAL A 109 -2.86 -5.84 0.18
N ASP A 110 -4.04 -6.36 0.54
CA ASP A 110 -4.21 -7.69 1.12
C ASP A 110 -4.13 -8.76 0.03
N VAL A 111 -3.29 -9.77 0.22
CA VAL A 111 -3.19 -10.94 -0.66
C VAL A 111 -3.73 -12.14 0.09
N LYS A 112 -4.45 -13.03 -0.60
CA LYS A 112 -5.02 -14.21 0.04
C LYS A 112 -3.92 -15.09 0.64
N ASP A 113 -3.98 -15.24 1.96
CA ASP A 113 -3.13 -16.16 2.73
C ASP A 113 -3.25 -17.58 2.18
N THR A 114 -2.17 -18.01 1.53
CA THR A 114 -1.99 -19.36 1.03
C THR A 114 -0.59 -19.82 1.43
N CYS A 115 -0.39 -21.13 1.53
CA CYS A 115 0.97 -21.64 1.68
C CYS A 115 1.75 -21.30 0.41
N MET A 116 2.97 -20.77 0.57
CA MET A 116 3.87 -20.47 -0.57
C MET A 116 4.25 -21.73 -1.37
N GLY A 117 3.97 -22.93 -0.85
CA GLY A 117 4.12 -24.21 -1.53
C GLY A 117 2.92 -25.14 -1.29
N THR A 118 2.95 -26.31 -1.93
CA THR A 118 1.91 -27.33 -1.82
C THR A 118 2.14 -28.21 -0.58
N VAL A 119 1.37 -27.95 0.48
CA VAL A 119 1.23 -28.89 1.59
C VAL A 119 -0.16 -29.51 1.49
N SER A 120 -0.23 -30.85 1.52
CA SER A 120 -1.48 -31.61 1.36
C SER A 120 -2.54 -31.26 2.40
N GLN A 121 -2.13 -30.80 3.59
CA GLN A 121 -3.01 -30.28 4.64
C GLN A 121 -2.33 -29.13 5.40
N PRO A 122 -2.69 -27.85 5.15
CA PRO A 122 -2.21 -26.75 5.96
C PRO A 122 -2.79 -26.84 7.38
N SER A 123 -1.93 -26.86 8.41
CA SER A 123 -2.34 -26.88 9.81
C SER A 123 -2.72 -25.47 10.29
N GLN A 124 -3.50 -25.36 11.38
CA GLN A 124 -3.89 -24.07 12.00
C GLN A 124 -2.68 -23.18 12.35
N TYR A 125 -1.50 -23.76 12.55
CA TYR A 125 -0.26 -23.05 12.83
C TYR A 125 0.27 -22.24 11.64
N THR A 126 0.00 -22.65 10.40
CA THR A 126 0.48 -21.94 9.19
C THR A 126 -0.13 -20.54 9.05
N PHE A 127 -1.39 -20.36 9.47
CA PHE A 127 -2.06 -19.05 9.46
C PHE A 127 -1.50 -18.09 10.52
N ARG A 128 -1.09 -18.60 11.69
CA ARG A 128 -0.47 -17.79 12.77
C ARG A 128 0.90 -17.20 12.40
N ILE A 129 1.59 -17.80 11.44
CA ILE A 129 2.88 -17.31 10.95
C ILE A 129 2.69 -15.99 10.20
N TRP A 130 1.65 -15.90 9.38
CA TRP A 130 1.34 -14.68 8.62
C TRP A 130 1.00 -13.50 9.54
N ASP A 131 0.26 -13.73 10.63
CA ASP A 131 -0.02 -12.70 11.64
C ASP A 131 1.25 -12.12 12.28
N THR A 132 2.28 -12.95 12.45
CA THR A 132 3.57 -12.51 13.01
C THR A 132 4.38 -11.73 11.98
N ILE A 133 4.30 -12.13 10.71
CA ILE A 133 4.98 -11.45 9.61
C ILE A 133 4.35 -10.09 9.30
N GLU A 134 3.01 -9.97 9.33
CA GLU A 134 2.33 -8.69 9.15
C GLU A 134 2.75 -7.67 10.22
N LYS A 135 2.94 -8.11 11.46
CA LYS A 135 3.44 -7.25 12.55
C LYS A 135 4.89 -6.78 12.37
N SER A 136 5.64 -7.43 11.49
CA SER A 136 7.02 -7.04 11.15
C SER A 136 7.07 -5.97 10.06
N ASP A 137 5.92 -5.59 9.49
CA ASP A 137 5.83 -4.52 8.53
C ASP A 137 6.01 -3.15 9.21
N PHE A 138 6.78 -2.27 8.57
CA PHE A 138 7.23 -1.01 9.15
C PHE A 138 6.32 0.18 8.83
N GLY A 139 5.35 0.02 7.92
CA GLY A 139 4.40 1.08 7.59
C GLY A 139 3.21 1.10 8.55
N CYS A 140 2.70 2.30 8.81
CA CYS A 140 1.74 2.59 9.87
C CYS A 140 0.31 2.80 9.39
N THR A 141 0.11 3.09 8.11
CA THR A 141 -1.22 3.36 7.54
C THR A 141 -1.53 2.43 6.37
N ALA A 142 -2.80 2.46 5.94
CA ALA A 142 -3.30 1.68 4.81
C ALA A 142 -2.96 2.30 3.44
N GLY A 143 -2.34 3.48 3.40
CA GLY A 143 -2.02 4.18 2.15
C GLY A 143 -2.18 5.69 2.26
N GLY A 144 -1.77 6.38 1.19
CA GLY A 144 -1.73 7.83 1.13
C GLY A 144 -0.73 8.44 2.10
N GLY A 145 -0.97 9.69 2.48
CA GLY A 145 -0.17 10.46 3.42
C GLY A 145 -0.65 11.91 3.47
N GLN A 146 -0.26 12.66 4.50
CA GLN A 146 -0.64 14.07 4.62
C GLN A 146 -0.03 14.92 3.50
N ASN A 147 1.17 14.57 3.03
CA ASN A 147 1.92 15.21 1.95
C ASN A 147 2.85 14.16 1.32
N ASN A 148 3.68 14.57 0.37
CA ASN A 148 4.64 13.69 -0.30
C ASN A 148 5.56 12.94 0.67
N LEU A 149 6.15 13.61 1.66
CA LEU A 149 6.99 12.99 2.69
C LEU A 149 6.20 12.02 3.58
N GLY A 150 4.98 12.40 3.97
CA GLY A 150 4.09 11.59 4.78
C GLY A 150 3.75 10.25 4.13
N VAL A 151 3.65 10.19 2.80
CA VAL A 151 3.45 8.93 2.07
C VAL A 151 4.63 7.97 2.29
N PHE A 152 5.87 8.47 2.25
CA PHE A 152 7.05 7.63 2.49
C PHE A 152 7.16 7.25 3.97
N GLU A 153 6.97 8.20 4.89
CA GLU A 153 6.99 7.96 6.33
C GLU A 153 5.97 6.87 6.74
N ASP A 154 4.73 7.04 6.30
CA ASP A 154 3.62 6.14 6.63
C ASP A 154 3.77 4.77 5.96
N ALA A 155 4.43 4.69 4.81
CA ALA A 155 4.76 3.42 4.16
C ALA A 155 5.99 2.72 4.76
N GLY A 156 6.73 3.37 5.67
CA GLY A 156 7.92 2.83 6.30
C GLY A 156 9.21 3.01 5.49
N LEU A 157 9.28 4.05 4.66
CA LEU A 157 10.45 4.44 3.86
C LEU A 157 11.08 5.73 4.38
N ALA A 158 12.41 5.83 4.22
CA ALA A 158 13.14 7.07 4.37
C ALA A 158 13.49 7.62 2.98
N LEU A 159 13.32 8.93 2.79
CA LEU A 159 13.66 9.62 1.54
C LEU A 159 14.59 10.81 1.84
N THR A 160 15.60 10.95 0.99
CA THR A 160 16.49 12.11 0.94
C THR A 160 16.69 12.50 -0.52
N THR A 161 16.58 13.79 -0.82
CA THR A 161 16.76 14.34 -2.16
C THR A 161 17.92 15.34 -2.20
N SER A 162 18.42 15.62 -3.41
CA SER A 162 19.43 16.67 -3.64
C SER A 162 18.92 18.08 -3.33
N THR A 163 17.60 18.28 -3.21
CA THR A 163 16.97 19.55 -2.82
C THR A 163 16.76 19.68 -1.31
N ASN A 164 17.36 18.78 -0.50
CA ASN A 164 17.21 18.71 0.95
C ASN A 164 15.76 18.45 1.42
N LEU A 165 14.94 17.79 0.59
CA LEU A 165 13.63 17.30 0.99
C LEU A 165 13.82 15.93 1.68
N ASN A 166 13.62 15.89 2.99
CA ASN A 166 13.93 14.73 3.81
C ASN A 166 12.73 14.29 4.64
N THR A 167 12.50 12.98 4.72
CA THR A 167 11.58 12.40 5.72
C THR A 167 12.12 12.61 7.13
N LYS A 168 11.23 12.71 8.11
CA LYS A 168 11.60 12.75 9.52
C LYS A 168 12.39 11.51 9.92
N GLN A 169 13.30 11.67 10.87
CA GLN A 169 14.01 10.55 11.45
C GLN A 169 13.03 9.66 12.21
N ARG A 170 13.05 8.36 11.91
CA ARG A 170 12.24 7.36 12.61
C ARG A 170 12.78 7.22 14.04
N SER A 171 11.90 7.41 15.03
CA SER A 171 12.27 7.30 16.45
C SER A 171 12.37 5.86 16.92
N VAL A 172 11.38 5.03 16.56
CA VAL A 172 11.28 3.62 16.99
C VAL A 172 10.77 2.73 15.85
N ALA A 173 11.03 1.44 15.95
CA ALA A 173 10.59 0.45 14.96
C ALA A 173 9.06 0.31 14.91
N THR A 174 8.36 0.62 16.01
CA THR A 174 6.90 0.49 16.13
C THR A 174 6.18 1.77 15.72
N CYS A 175 4.98 1.61 15.17
CA CYS A 175 4.11 2.74 14.86
C CYS A 175 3.53 3.35 16.14
N PRO A 176 3.45 4.69 16.24
CA PRO A 176 2.89 5.36 17.40
C PRO A 176 1.42 4.95 17.56
N GLN A 177 1.09 4.38 18.71
CA GLN A 177 -0.29 4.07 19.04
C GLN A 177 -0.99 5.36 19.47
N PRO A 178 -2.23 5.62 19.02
CA PRO A 178 -2.99 6.75 19.52
C PRO A 178 -3.13 6.62 21.04
N THR A 179 -2.75 7.66 21.77
CA THR A 179 -2.91 7.69 23.23
C THR A 179 -4.39 7.49 23.56
N ASN A 180 -4.68 6.51 24.43
CA ASN A 180 -6.04 6.16 24.85
C ASN A 180 -6.85 7.39 25.27
N ARG A 181 -7.63 7.98 24.36
CA ARG A 181 -8.78 8.80 24.75
C ARG A 181 -9.83 7.83 25.26
N ARG A 182 -10.24 8.00 26.53
CA ARG A 182 -11.32 7.25 27.18
C ARG A 182 -12.44 6.96 26.16
N ARG A 183 -12.67 5.67 25.92
CA ARG A 183 -13.76 5.14 25.09
C ARG A 183 -15.06 5.87 25.43
N ARG A 184 -15.62 6.66 24.49
CA ARG A 184 -17.06 6.63 24.28
C ARG A 184 -17.30 5.53 23.26
N SER A 185 -17.97 4.48 23.69
CA SER A 185 -18.36 3.34 22.88
C SER A 185 -19.31 3.79 21.76
N SER A 186 -18.81 3.83 20.53
CA SER A 186 -19.58 3.65 19.30
C SER A 186 -18.65 3.93 18.11
N VAL A 187 -18.13 2.87 17.52
CA VAL A 187 -17.98 2.61 16.07
C VAL A 187 -17.34 1.21 16.02
N LEU A 188 -18.20 0.19 15.93
CA LEU A 188 -17.86 -1.03 15.19
C LEU A 188 -17.68 -0.61 13.71
N LEU A 189 -16.90 -1.37 12.94
CA LEU A 189 -16.35 -1.10 11.59
C LEU A 189 -14.90 -0.57 11.69
N LEU A 190 -13.83 -1.34 11.49
CA LEU A 190 -13.58 -2.48 10.61
C LEU A 190 -12.61 -3.47 11.28
N ASP A 191 -13.10 -4.65 11.62
CA ASP A 191 -12.28 -5.87 11.75
C ASP A 191 -12.86 -6.87 10.76
N SER A 192 -12.51 -6.75 9.48
CA SER A 192 -12.98 -7.69 8.44
C SER A 192 -12.14 -8.98 8.35
N LYS A 193 -11.04 -9.11 9.11
CA LYS A 193 -10.18 -10.32 9.06
C LYS A 193 -10.50 -11.39 10.10
N ALA A 194 -11.51 -11.22 10.96
CA ALA A 194 -11.92 -12.26 11.92
C ALA A 194 -12.83 -13.37 11.34
N SER A 195 -13.28 -13.27 10.08
CA SER A 195 -14.31 -14.19 9.54
C SER A 195 -13.79 -15.29 8.60
N LYS A 196 -12.52 -15.26 8.16
CA LYS A 196 -11.99 -16.25 7.19
C LYS A 196 -11.89 -17.68 7.79
N GLY A 197 -11.55 -17.81 9.08
CA GLY A 197 -11.46 -19.13 9.74
C GLY A 197 -12.81 -19.77 10.07
N MET A 198 -13.85 -18.96 10.34
CA MET A 198 -15.12 -19.46 10.87
C MET A 198 -16.07 -19.95 9.77
N TRP A 199 -16.02 -19.36 8.58
CA TRP A 199 -16.82 -19.79 7.42
C TRP A 199 -16.36 -21.12 6.80
N GLN A 200 -15.06 -21.41 6.84
CA GLN A 200 -14.52 -22.64 6.28
C GLN A 200 -14.83 -23.86 7.16
N ILE A 201 -14.90 -23.66 8.48
CA ILE A 201 -15.32 -24.68 9.45
C ILE A 201 -16.83 -24.91 9.38
N MET A 202 -17.64 -23.86 9.23
CA MET A 202 -19.10 -24.01 9.07
C MET A 202 -19.52 -24.71 7.77
N LYS A 203 -18.77 -24.55 6.66
CA LYS A 203 -19.04 -25.31 5.43
C LYS A 203 -18.75 -26.81 5.60
N PHE A 204 -17.70 -27.19 6.32
CA PHE A 204 -17.40 -28.60 6.59
C PHE A 204 -18.44 -29.28 7.48
N LEU A 205 -19.01 -28.55 8.45
CA LEU A 205 -20.07 -29.07 9.33
C LEU A 205 -21.43 -29.25 8.64
N PHE A 206 -21.72 -28.50 7.56
CA PHE A 206 -22.99 -28.60 6.84
C PHE A 206 -22.99 -29.58 5.64
N THR A 207 -21.84 -30.17 5.30
CA THR A 207 -21.73 -31.14 4.19
C THR A 207 -21.69 -32.60 4.69
N LEU A 208 -21.80 -32.82 6.00
CA LEU A 208 -21.80 -34.14 6.65
C LEU A 208 -23.09 -34.42 7.44
N ARG A 209 -24.23 -33.86 7.00
CA ARG A 209 -25.57 -34.26 7.45
C ARG A 209 -26.46 -34.59 6.26
#